data_AF-A0A356R5G6-F1
#
_entry.id   AF-A0A356R5G6-F1
#
_cell.length_a   1.000
_cell.length_b   1.000
_cell.length_c   1.000
_cell.angle_alpha   90.00
_cell.angle_beta   90.00
_cell.angle_gamma   90.00
#
_symmetry.space_group_name_H-M   'P 1'
#
loop_
_entity.id
_entity.type
_entity.pdbx_description
1 polymer ?
#
loop_
_entity_poly.entity_id
_entity_poly.type
_entity_poly.pdbx_seq_one_letter_code
_entity_poly.pdbx_strand_id
1 'polypeptide(L)'
;MEALSLLPQHHQKEFDSRYRIVLIAAQRAKQLVRGSEAYGTSKFSKATSRALEEVLSGQVPYLIGQEAKEAIRNAKRSNERPIDPALYAQPDENAQEIKKELSVYIDDTAQHLGTVVEPEE
;
A
#
# COMPACT_ATOMS: atom_id res chain seq x y z
N MET A 1 -7.57 30.36 -7.86
CA MET A 1 -7.75 30.63 -6.41
C MET A 1 -6.97 29.59 -5.64
N GLU A 2 -6.03 30.01 -4.80
CA GLU A 2 -5.25 29.12 -3.94
C GLU A 2 -6.13 28.71 -2.74
N ALA A 3 -6.76 27.54 -2.82
CA ALA A 3 -7.71 27.04 -1.82
C ALA A 3 -7.10 26.95 -0.39
N LEU A 4 -5.77 26.89 -0.28
CA LEU A 4 -5.04 26.86 0.99
C LEU A 4 -4.96 28.22 1.69
N SER A 5 -5.10 29.32 0.94
CA SER A 5 -5.14 30.68 1.47
C SER A 5 -6.46 30.99 2.20
N LEU A 6 -7.51 30.23 1.87
CA LEU A 6 -8.86 30.39 2.43
C LEU A 6 -9.07 29.61 3.74
N LEU A 7 -8.14 28.73 4.13
CA LEU A 7 -8.27 28.00 5.39
C LEU A 7 -7.99 28.94 6.56
N PRO A 8 -8.94 29.13 7.50
CA PRO A 8 -8.76 30.04 8.62
C PRO A 8 -7.55 29.65 9.46
N GLN A 9 -6.70 30.61 9.83
CA GLN A 9 -5.60 30.38 10.78
C GLN A 9 -6.11 29.98 12.18
N HIS A 10 -7.39 30.24 12.46
CA HIS A 10 -8.00 30.14 13.79
C HIS A 10 -8.08 28.72 14.40
N HIS A 11 -7.84 27.65 13.63
CA HIS A 11 -7.86 26.26 14.13
C HIS A 11 -6.47 25.59 14.23
N GLN A 12 -5.38 26.37 14.17
CA GLN A 12 -4.01 25.84 14.28
C GLN A 12 -3.63 25.25 15.65
N LYS A 13 -4.53 25.26 16.64
CA LYS A 13 -4.24 24.63 17.95
C LYS A 13 -4.26 23.10 17.89
N GLU A 14 -5.13 22.53 17.07
CA GLU A 14 -5.26 21.07 16.95
C GLU A 14 -4.28 20.51 15.91
N PHE A 15 -4.05 21.26 14.83
CA PHE A 15 -3.16 20.85 13.74
C PHE A 15 -1.87 21.66 13.74
N ASP A 16 -0.74 20.98 13.74
CA ASP A 16 0.60 21.58 13.64
C ASP A 16 0.86 22.29 12.30
N SER A 17 0.11 21.94 11.25
CA SER A 17 0.30 22.48 9.92
C SER A 17 -0.96 22.43 9.05
N ARG A 18 -1.11 23.41 8.16
CA ARG A 18 -2.14 23.42 7.11
C ARG A 18 -2.07 22.20 6.21
N TYR A 19 -0.86 21.65 5.98
CA TYR A 19 -0.69 20.44 5.18
C TYR A 19 -1.38 19.23 5.82
N ARG A 20 -1.36 19.13 7.16
CA ARG A 20 -2.01 18.03 7.88
C ARG A 20 -3.53 18.06 7.69
N ILE A 21 -4.13 19.25 7.75
CA ILE A 21 -5.58 19.44 7.50
C ILE A 21 -5.95 18.86 6.12
N VAL A 22 -5.20 19.23 5.08
CA VAL A 22 -5.46 18.79 3.71
C VAL A 22 -5.34 17.27 3.56
N LEU A 23 -4.29 16.68 4.16
CA LEU A 23 -4.07 15.24 4.09
C LEU A 23 -5.19 14.46 4.78
N ILE A 24 -5.59 14.88 5.98
CA ILE A 24 -6.67 14.24 6.73
C ILE A 24 -7.99 14.40 5.96
N ALA A 25 -8.30 15.59 5.46
CA ALA A 25 -9.52 15.83 4.69
C ALA A 25 -9.56 15.02 3.39
N ALA A 26 -8.44 14.86 2.70
CA ALA A 26 -8.35 14.03 1.48
C ALA A 26 -8.59 12.54 1.79
N GLN A 27 -7.97 12.02 2.86
CA GLN A 27 -8.20 10.65 3.32
C GLN A 27 -9.66 10.44 3.73
N ARG A 28 -10.23 11.41 4.45
CA ARG A 28 -11.62 11.37 4.88
C ARG A 28 -12.59 11.43 3.71
N ALA A 29 -12.34 12.28 2.72
CA ALA A 29 -13.13 12.33 1.49
C ALA A 29 -13.12 10.98 0.76
N LYS A 30 -11.97 10.29 0.73
CA LYS A 30 -11.86 8.94 0.15
C LYS A 30 -12.72 7.93 0.91
N GLN A 31 -12.83 8.02 2.24
CA GLN A 31 -13.72 7.17 3.03
C GLN A 31 -15.19 7.46 2.72
N LEU A 32 -15.59 8.74 2.64
CA LEU A 32 -16.95 9.13 2.29
C LEU A 32 -17.34 8.63 0.90
N VAL A 33 -16.45 8.73 -0.09
CA VAL A 33 -16.68 8.20 -1.46
C VAL A 33 -16.83 6.66 -1.44
N ARG A 34 -16.18 5.97 -0.51
CA ARG A 34 -16.33 4.53 -0.29
C ARG A 34 -17.59 4.15 0.50
N GLY A 35 -18.43 5.12 0.85
CA GLY A 35 -19.69 4.88 1.57
C GLY A 35 -19.58 4.93 3.09
N SER A 36 -18.48 5.45 3.65
CA SER A 36 -18.41 5.71 5.09
C SER A 36 -19.46 6.76 5.51
N GLU A 37 -20.10 6.54 6.65
CA GLU A 37 -21.04 7.50 7.21
C GLU A 37 -20.36 8.82 7.54
N ALA A 38 -21.08 9.92 7.31
CA ALA A 38 -20.63 11.25 7.69
C ALA A 38 -20.80 11.45 9.20
N TYR A 39 -19.88 12.17 9.83
CA TYR A 39 -19.93 12.46 11.27
C TYR A 39 -20.97 13.52 11.63
N GLY A 40 -21.46 14.27 10.64
CA GLY A 40 -22.44 15.31 10.85
C GLY A 40 -23.27 15.64 9.62
N THR A 41 -24.22 16.55 9.84
CA THR A 41 -24.95 17.19 8.76
C THR A 41 -24.04 18.23 8.12
N SER A 42 -23.98 18.22 6.80
CA SER A 42 -23.19 19.19 6.04
C SER A 42 -24.09 19.88 5.03
N LYS A 43 -23.90 21.19 4.88
CA LYS A 43 -24.54 21.96 3.80
C LYS A 43 -23.93 21.66 2.43
N PHE A 44 -22.79 20.96 2.39
CA PHE A 44 -22.06 20.67 1.17
C PHE A 44 -22.39 19.27 0.66
N SER A 45 -22.58 19.15 -0.66
CA SER A 45 -22.81 17.86 -1.31
C SER A 45 -21.52 17.13 -1.70
N LYS A 46 -20.42 17.87 -1.92
CA LYS A 46 -19.14 17.31 -2.37
C LYS A 46 -18.40 16.67 -1.19
N ALA A 47 -17.95 15.43 -1.35
CA ALA A 47 -17.25 14.68 -0.31
C ALA A 47 -16.00 15.41 0.23
N THR A 48 -15.27 16.13 -0.63
CA THR A 48 -14.10 16.93 -0.23
C THR A 48 -14.49 18.10 0.67
N SER A 49 -15.58 18.82 0.34
CA SER A 49 -16.09 19.92 1.15
C SER A 49 -16.66 19.43 2.48
N ARG A 50 -17.38 18.31 2.49
CA ARG A 50 -17.87 17.66 3.72
C ARG A 50 -16.70 17.24 4.62
N ALA A 51 -15.70 16.57 4.05
CA ALA A 51 -14.53 16.14 4.80
C ALA A 51 -13.74 17.30 5.39
N LEU A 52 -13.60 18.41 4.66
CA LEU A 52 -12.97 19.62 5.20
C LEU A 52 -13.75 20.20 6.38
N GLU A 53 -15.08 20.24 6.30
CA GLU A 53 -15.94 20.68 7.41
C GLU A 53 -15.78 19.77 8.62
N GLU A 54 -15.86 18.45 8.46
CA GLU A 54 -15.68 17.48 9.54
C GLU A 54 -14.30 17.60 10.21
N VAL A 55 -13.24 17.81 9.43
CA VAL A 55 -11.87 17.99 9.95
C VAL A 55 -11.73 19.31 10.71
N LEU A 56 -12.26 20.41 10.16
CA LEU A 56 -12.18 21.72 10.82
C LEU A 56 -13.05 21.80 12.08
N SER A 57 -14.09 20.97 12.17
CA SER A 57 -14.92 20.81 13.38
C SER A 57 -14.34 19.83 14.41
N GLY A 58 -13.14 19.27 14.18
CA GLY A 58 -12.48 18.35 15.12
C GLY A 58 -13.17 16.98 15.23
N GLN A 59 -14.05 16.63 14.29
CA GLN A 59 -14.85 15.39 14.35
C GLN A 59 -14.08 14.17 13.83
N VAL A 60 -13.04 14.40 13.02
CA VAL A 60 -12.27 13.33 12.37
C VAL A 60 -11.04 12.99 13.23
N PRO A 61 -11.04 11.84 13.93
CA PRO A 61 -9.89 11.42 14.71
C PRO A 61 -8.72 11.05 13.79
N TYR A 62 -7.50 11.39 14.22
CA TYR A 62 -6.28 11.00 13.54
C TYR A 62 -5.19 10.69 14.57
N LEU A 63 -4.27 9.80 14.20
CA LEU A 63 -3.17 9.36 15.05
C LEU A 63 -1.89 10.10 14.70
N ILE A 64 -1.04 10.34 15.69
CA ILE A 64 0.29 10.95 15.54
C ILE A 64 1.34 10.15 16.33
N GLY A 65 2.62 10.39 16.04
CA GLY A 65 3.72 9.83 16.82
C GLY A 65 3.83 8.30 16.76
N GLN A 66 3.97 7.65 17.92
CA GLN A 66 4.17 6.20 17.99
C GLN A 66 2.91 5.42 17.64
N GLU A 67 1.73 5.90 18.05
CA GLU A 67 0.44 5.28 17.73
C GLU A 67 0.23 5.17 16.21
N ALA A 68 0.59 6.23 15.48
CA ALA A 68 0.52 6.21 14.02
C ALA A 68 1.47 5.15 13.40
N LYS A 69 2.68 5.00 13.95
CA LYS A 69 3.65 4.00 13.47
C LYS A 69 3.16 2.57 13.74
N GLU A 70 2.60 2.33 14.91
CA GLU A 70 2.03 1.05 15.30
C GLU A 70 0.82 0.70 14.44
N ALA A 71 -0.10 1.64 14.23
CA ALA A 71 -1.26 1.46 13.37
C ALA A 71 -0.86 1.10 11.92
N ILE A 72 0.14 1.78 11.36
CA ILE A 72 0.67 1.46 10.01
C ILE A 72 1.31 0.08 9.98
N ARG A 73 2.09 -0.30 11.00
CA ARG A 73 2.72 -1.63 11.08
C ARG A 73 1.65 -2.73 11.13
N ASN A 74 0.62 -2.55 11.95
CA ASN A 74 -0.46 -3.51 12.10
C ASN A 74 -1.31 -3.62 10.82
N ALA A 75 -1.58 -2.50 10.15
CA ALA A 75 -2.32 -2.48 8.88
C ALA A 75 -1.55 -3.15 7.73
N LYS A 76 -0.21 -3.07 7.71
CA LYS A 76 0.62 -3.80 6.75
C LYS A 76 0.57 -5.31 7.01
N ARG A 77 0.73 -5.70 8.28
CA ARG A 77 0.71 -7.11 8.70
C ARG A 77 -0.63 -7.80 8.43
N SER A 78 -1.75 -7.09 8.57
CA SER A 78 -3.07 -7.66 8.26
C SER A 78 -3.33 -7.81 6.76
N ASN A 79 -2.64 -7.04 5.92
CA ASN A 79 -2.79 -7.08 4.47
C ASN A 79 -1.82 -8.07 3.80
N GLU A 80 -0.73 -8.43 4.49
CA GLU A 80 0.07 -9.62 4.20
C GLU A 80 -0.80 -10.83 4.52
N ARG A 81 -1.48 -11.38 3.50
CA ARG A 81 -2.17 -12.67 3.63
C ARG A 81 -1.18 -13.66 4.25
N PRO A 82 -1.54 -14.38 5.33
CA PRO A 82 -0.69 -15.45 5.80
C PRO A 82 -0.51 -16.41 4.62
N ILE A 83 0.71 -16.50 4.11
CA ILE A 83 1.02 -17.51 3.10
C ILE A 83 0.91 -18.83 3.85
N ASP A 84 -0.13 -19.60 3.52
CA ASP A 84 -0.46 -20.82 4.22
C ASP A 84 0.75 -21.78 4.08
N PRO A 85 1.41 -22.20 5.18
CA PRO A 85 2.57 -23.08 5.12
C PRO A 85 2.25 -24.40 4.40
N ALA A 86 0.97 -24.80 4.37
CA ALA A 86 0.48 -25.95 3.63
C ALA A 86 0.66 -25.82 2.10
N LEU A 87 0.71 -24.61 1.54
CA LEU A 87 0.98 -24.36 0.11
C LEU A 87 2.42 -24.70 -0.30
N TYR A 88 3.35 -24.77 0.66
CA TYR A 88 4.74 -25.19 0.42
C TYR A 88 5.01 -26.65 0.82
N ALA A 89 4.09 -27.28 1.55
CA ALA A 89 4.30 -28.62 2.13
C ALA A 89 3.91 -29.77 1.18
N GLN A 90 3.20 -29.48 0.08
CA GLN A 90 2.93 -30.44 -0.98
C GLN A 90 4.03 -30.30 -2.04
N PRO A 91 4.96 -31.26 -2.21
CA PRO A 91 5.81 -31.29 -3.38
C PRO A 91 4.88 -31.51 -4.58
N ASP A 92 4.59 -30.44 -5.30
CA ASP A 92 3.77 -30.47 -6.51
C ASP A 92 4.39 -31.53 -7.44
N GLU A 93 3.61 -32.51 -7.91
CA GLU A 93 4.10 -33.53 -8.86
C GLU A 93 4.73 -32.84 -10.09
N ASN A 94 4.18 -31.68 -10.43
CA ASN A 94 4.66 -30.73 -11.43
C ASN A 94 6.09 -30.24 -11.16
N ALA A 95 6.47 -29.98 -9.90
CA ALA A 95 7.83 -29.59 -9.55
C ALA A 95 8.85 -30.74 -9.68
N GLN A 96 8.41 -31.99 -9.56
CA GLN A 96 9.26 -33.16 -9.83
C GLN A 96 9.42 -33.40 -11.33
N GLU A 97 8.35 -33.23 -12.11
CA GLU A 97 8.41 -33.28 -13.58
C GLU A 97 9.31 -32.19 -14.16
N ILE A 98 9.20 -30.95 -13.69
CA ILE A 98 10.08 -29.84 -14.11
C ILE A 98 11.55 -30.14 -13.78
N LYS A 99 11.86 -30.71 -12.61
CA LYS A 99 13.23 -31.12 -12.27
C LYS A 99 13.75 -32.23 -13.20
N LYS A 100 12.89 -33.17 -13.58
CA LYS A 100 13.25 -34.27 -14.49
C LYS A 100 13.54 -33.73 -15.89
N GLU A 101 12.70 -32.85 -16.42
CA GLU A 101 12.92 -32.21 -17.74
C GLU A 101 14.17 -31.34 -17.76
N LEU A 102 14.44 -30.57 -16.69
CA LEU A 102 15.65 -29.74 -16.59
C LEU A 102 16.93 -30.57 -16.45
N SER A 103 16.87 -31.74 -15.82
CA SER A 103 18.04 -32.62 -15.67
C SER A 103 18.58 -33.13 -17.01
N VAL A 104 17.72 -33.27 -18.02
CA VAL A 104 18.11 -33.65 -19.39
C VAL A 104 19.02 -32.59 -20.04
N TYR A 105 18.83 -31.32 -19.71
CA TYR A 105 19.59 -30.22 -20.30
C TYR A 105 20.91 -29.89 -19.60
N ILE A 106 21.14 -30.40 -18.39
CA ILE A 106 22.40 -30.16 -17.67
C ILE A 106 23.53 -31.04 -18.24
N ASP A 107 23.22 -32.27 -18.64
CA ASP A 107 24.21 -33.17 -19.24
C ASP A 107 24.70 -32.68 -20.62
N ASP A 108 23.80 -32.11 -21.45
CA ASP A 108 24.18 -31.60 -22.78
C ASP A 108 25.08 -30.36 -22.71
N THR A 109 24.97 -29.54 -21.67
CA THR A 109 25.85 -28.36 -21.50
C THR A 109 27.30 -28.74 -21.16
N ALA A 110 27.52 -29.88 -20.52
CA ALA A 110 28.87 -30.41 -20.28
C ALA A 110 29.49 -30.99 -21.56
N GLN A 111 28.66 -31.55 -22.46
CA GLN A 111 29.11 -32.10 -23.74
C GLN A 111 29.50 -31.03 -24.77
N HIS A 112 28.90 -29.83 -24.71
CA HIS A 112 29.09 -28.79 -25.73
C HIS A 112 30.21 -27.76 -25.44
N LEU A 113 30.83 -27.79 -24.25
CA LEU A 113 31.97 -26.93 -23.90
C LEU A 113 33.35 -27.57 -24.18
N GLY A 114 33.37 -28.80 -24.72
CA GLY A 114 34.60 -29.55 -25.00
C GLY A 114 35.21 -29.37 -26.40
N THR A 115 34.54 -28.69 -27.34
CA THR A 115 35.11 -28.45 -28.68
C THR A 115 35.89 -27.12 -28.69
N VAL A 116 37.11 -27.17 -28.17
CA VAL A 116 38.15 -26.19 -28.47
C VAL A 116 38.46 -26.31 -29.97
N VAL A 117 38.05 -25.32 -30.74
CA VAL A 117 38.46 -25.19 -32.14
C VAL A 117 39.83 -24.52 -32.15
N GLU A 118 40.89 -25.30 -32.38
CA GLU A 118 42.20 -24.75 -32.71
C GLU A 118 42.19 -24.18 -34.15
N PRO A 119 42.86 -23.05 -34.41
CA PRO A 119 42.99 -22.51 -35.76
C PRO A 119 44.10 -23.25 -36.51
N GLU A 120 43.79 -23.77 -37.70
CA GLU A 120 44.79 -24.34 -38.61
C GLU A 120 45.65 -23.24 -39.29
N GLU A 121 46.91 -23.61 -39.54
CA GLU A 121 48.05 -22.80 -40.02
C GLU A 121 47.87 -22.10 -41.37
#